data_AF-A0A440CPV4-F1
#
_entry.id   AF-A0A440CPV4-F1
#
_cell.length_a   1.000
_cell.length_b   1.000
_cell.length_c   1.000
_cell.angle_alpha   90.00
_cell.angle_beta   90.00
_cell.angle_gamma   90.00
#
_symmetry.space_group_name_H-M   'P 1'
#
loop_
_entity.id
_entity.type
_entity.pdbx_description
1 polymer ?
#
loop_
_entity_poly.entity_id
_entity_poly.type
_entity_poly.pdbx_seq_one_letter_code
_entity_poly.pdbx_strand_id
1 'polypeptide(L)'
;MFESFQNEILFAARLLLGGAFVFAGLRNIQNRILVASLMAARGVPQAGLALWLGIMLQVVAGALLVAGLWTAPAAAGLILFLIVATPMFHNFWDHQGPDRAARINGFVGNVALAGGFMALIAQAA
;
A
#
# COMPACT_ATOMS: atom_id res chain seq x y z
N MET A 1 26.24 11.54 -13.00
CA MET A 1 26.46 10.07 -13.09
C MET A 1 25.14 9.32 -13.21
N PHE A 2 24.17 9.51 -12.30
CA PHE A 2 22.89 8.78 -12.31
C PHE A 2 21.89 9.16 -13.41
N GLU A 3 22.04 10.33 -14.05
CA GLU A 3 21.15 10.75 -15.16
C GLU A 3 21.12 9.74 -16.32
N SER A 4 22.26 9.10 -16.60
CA SER A 4 22.34 8.05 -17.62
C SER A 4 21.52 6.79 -17.32
N PHE A 5 21.08 6.61 -16.06
CA PHE A 5 20.30 5.45 -15.60
C PHE A 5 18.88 5.82 -15.17
N GLN A 6 18.36 6.98 -15.60
CA GLN A 6 17.07 7.47 -15.14
C GLN A 6 15.93 6.47 -15.42
N ASN A 7 15.91 5.85 -16.60
CA ASN A 7 14.85 4.90 -16.98
C ASN A 7 14.89 3.62 -16.14
N GLU A 8 16.08 3.12 -15.88
CA GLU A 8 16.36 1.93 -15.07
C GLU A 8 15.95 2.17 -13.61
N ILE A 9 16.30 3.34 -13.06
CA ILE A 9 15.91 3.76 -11.71
C ILE A 9 14.38 3.89 -11.62
N LEU A 10 13.73 4.51 -12.61
CA LEU A 10 12.27 4.64 -12.63
C LEU A 10 11.56 3.29 -12.79
N PHE A 11 12.12 2.38 -13.58
CA PHE A 11 11.63 1.01 -13.66
C PHE A 11 11.77 0.30 -12.31
N ALA A 12 12.93 0.37 -11.67
CA ALA A 12 13.15 -0.22 -10.35
C ALA A 12 12.22 0.37 -9.28
N ALA A 13 12.02 1.68 -9.26
CA ALA A 13 11.12 2.35 -8.33
C ALA A 13 9.67 1.84 -8.49
N ARG A 14 9.17 1.78 -9.73
CA ARG A 14 7.85 1.24 -10.07
C ARG A 14 7.71 -0.24 -9.70
N LEU A 15 8.74 -1.03 -9.99
CA LEU A 15 8.77 -2.46 -9.68
C LEU A 15 8.70 -2.69 -8.17
N LEU A 16 9.52 -1.98 -7.39
CA LEU A 16 9.59 -2.14 -5.94
C LEU A 16 8.32 -1.62 -5.25
N LEU A 17 7.86 -0.42 -5.59
CA LEU A 17 6.67 0.17 -4.99
C LEU A 17 5.40 -0.55 -5.41
N GLY A 18 5.20 -0.77 -6.72
CA GLY A 18 4.02 -1.49 -7.23
C GLY A 18 4.03 -2.96 -6.85
N GLY A 19 5.19 -3.63 -6.97
CA GLY A 19 5.35 -5.05 -6.65
C GLY A 19 5.10 -5.38 -5.18
N ALA A 20 5.47 -4.49 -4.26
CA ALA A 20 5.14 -4.65 -2.84
C ALA A 20 3.63 -4.72 -2.59
N PHE A 21 2.83 -3.93 -3.34
CA PHE A 21 1.38 -3.92 -3.22
C PHE A 21 0.72 -5.11 -3.93
N VAL A 22 1.24 -5.55 -5.09
CA VAL A 22 0.80 -6.81 -5.71
C VAL A 22 1.01 -7.97 -4.74
N PHE A 23 2.20 -8.06 -4.15
CA PHE A 23 2.50 -9.07 -3.15
C PHE A 23 1.57 -8.98 -1.93
N ALA A 24 1.35 -7.76 -1.40
CA ALA A 24 0.45 -7.55 -0.27
C ALA A 24 -0.98 -8.01 -0.57
N GLY A 25 -1.50 -7.70 -1.76
CA GLY A 25 -2.83 -8.13 -2.19
C GLY A 25 -2.94 -9.65 -2.30
N LEU A 26 -1.97 -10.33 -2.92
CA LEU A 26 -1.92 -11.79 -3.00
C LEU A 26 -1.84 -12.45 -1.62
N ARG A 27 -1.02 -11.91 -0.72
CA ARG A 27 -0.94 -12.35 0.68
C ARG A 27 -2.26 -12.16 1.42
N ASN A 28 -2.98 -11.06 1.15
CA ASN A 28 -4.28 -10.79 1.75
C ASN A 28 -5.37 -11.75 1.25
N ILE A 29 -5.31 -12.23 0.00
CA ILE A 29 -6.22 -13.28 -0.50
C ILE A 29 -6.05 -14.59 0.29
N GLN A 30 -4.80 -14.98 0.53
CA GLN A 30 -4.48 -16.18 1.32
C GLN A 30 -4.97 -16.04 2.77
N ASN A 31 -4.81 -14.85 3.36
CA ASN A 31 -5.16 -14.57 4.75
C ASN A 31 -6.56 -13.96 4.93
N ARG A 32 -7.43 -14.02 3.91
CA ARG A 32 -8.67 -13.24 3.86
C ARG A 32 -9.59 -13.41 5.05
N ILE A 33 -9.67 -14.62 5.62
CA ILE A 33 -10.52 -14.92 6.78
C ILE A 33 -10.02 -14.15 8.01
N LEU A 34 -8.72 -14.20 8.28
CA LEU A 34 -8.09 -13.50 9.39
C LEU A 34 -8.19 -11.98 9.21
N VAL A 35 -7.91 -11.47 8.02
CA VAL A 35 -7.96 -10.01 7.78
C VAL A 35 -9.39 -9.49 7.91
N ALA A 36 -10.38 -10.21 7.37
CA ALA A 36 -11.78 -9.84 7.50
C ALA A 36 -12.25 -9.83 8.97
N SER A 37 -11.82 -10.81 9.79
CA SER A 37 -12.16 -10.82 11.22
C SER A 37 -11.52 -9.65 11.97
N LEU A 38 -10.27 -9.29 11.63
CA LEU A 38 -9.61 -8.11 12.20
C LEU A 38 -10.34 -6.82 11.83
N MET A 39 -10.75 -6.67 10.57
CA MET A 39 -11.52 -5.52 10.10
C MET A 39 -12.89 -5.43 10.78
N ALA A 40 -13.60 -6.56 10.94
CA ALA A 40 -14.87 -6.61 11.66
C ALA A 40 -14.70 -6.22 13.14
N ALA A 41 -13.63 -6.68 13.79
CA ALA A 41 -13.30 -6.28 15.17
C ALA A 41 -12.99 -4.77 15.30
N ARG A 42 -12.63 -4.10 14.20
CA ARG A 42 -12.48 -2.63 14.12
C ARG A 42 -13.76 -1.90 13.74
N GLY A 43 -14.89 -2.60 13.66
CA GLY A 43 -16.18 -1.99 13.34
C GLY A 43 -16.33 -1.60 11.87
N VAL A 44 -15.49 -2.13 10.97
CA VAL A 44 -15.63 -1.86 9.53
C VAL A 44 -16.93 -2.49 9.02
N PRO A 45 -17.89 -1.68 8.52
CA PRO A 45 -19.12 -2.22 7.94
C PRO A 45 -18.79 -3.08 6.73
N GLN A 46 -19.46 -4.24 6.61
CA GLN A 46 -19.25 -5.17 5.50
C GLN A 46 -17.76 -5.52 5.28
N ALA A 47 -17.04 -5.83 6.35
CA ALA A 47 -15.59 -6.07 6.37
C ALA A 47 -15.08 -6.98 5.21
N GLY A 48 -15.84 -8.02 4.85
CA GLY A 48 -15.48 -8.89 3.72
C GLY A 48 -15.47 -8.18 2.36
N LEU A 49 -16.46 -7.31 2.09
CA LEU A 49 -16.50 -6.52 0.85
C LEU A 49 -15.40 -5.45 0.85
N ALA A 50 -15.22 -4.74 1.97
CA ALA A 50 -14.16 -3.75 2.12
C ALA A 50 -12.77 -4.38 1.90
N LEU A 51 -12.55 -5.59 2.43
CA LEU A 51 -11.31 -6.35 2.21
C LEU A 51 -11.08 -6.64 0.73
N TRP A 52 -12.08 -7.16 0.02
CA TRP A 52 -11.94 -7.49 -1.41
C TRP A 52 -11.70 -6.25 -2.27
N LEU A 53 -12.33 -5.12 -1.96
CA LEU A 53 -12.03 -3.84 -2.62
C LEU A 53 -10.59 -3.41 -2.37
N GLY A 54 -10.10 -3.53 -1.13
CA GLY A 54 -8.70 -3.26 -0.79
C GLY A 54 -7.74 -4.16 -1.56
N ILE A 55 -7.99 -5.47 -1.61
CA ILE A 55 -7.19 -6.44 -2.37
C ILE A 55 -7.15 -6.07 -3.86
N MET A 56 -8.32 -5.80 -4.45
CA MET A 56 -8.43 -5.46 -5.87
C MET A 56 -7.62 -4.20 -6.18
N LEU A 57 -7.74 -3.16 -5.35
CA LEU A 57 -6.98 -1.93 -5.50
C LEU A 57 -5.47 -2.18 -5.39
N GLN A 58 -5.03 -2.94 -4.38
CA GLN A 58 -3.60 -3.27 -4.20
C GLN A 58 -3.02 -4.00 -5.42
N VAL A 59 -3.71 -5.03 -5.92
CA VAL A 59 -3.22 -5.86 -7.03
C VAL A 59 -3.26 -5.08 -8.34
N VAL A 60 -4.38 -4.43 -8.66
CA VAL A 60 -4.56 -3.74 -9.93
C VAL A 60 -3.68 -2.51 -10.02
N ALA A 61 -3.71 -1.61 -9.03
CA ALA A 61 -2.88 -0.41 -9.05
C ALA A 61 -1.39 -0.75 -8.91
N GLY A 62 -1.05 -1.77 -8.11
CA GLY A 62 0.32 -2.28 -8.03
C GLY A 62 0.81 -2.79 -9.39
N ALA A 63 0.02 -3.60 -10.09
CA ALA A 63 0.38 -4.15 -11.40
C ALA A 63 0.49 -3.05 -12.48
N LEU A 64 -0.43 -2.08 -12.49
CA LEU A 64 -0.37 -0.92 -13.37
C LEU A 64 0.92 -0.12 -13.17
N LEU A 65 1.31 0.12 -11.91
CA LEU A 65 2.57 0.78 -11.59
C LEU A 65 3.77 0.00 -12.11
N VAL A 66 3.86 -1.31 -11.87
CA VAL A 66 4.95 -2.16 -12.37
C VAL A 66 5.03 -2.11 -13.89
N ALA A 67 3.88 -2.18 -14.57
CA ALA A 67 3.79 -2.09 -16.03
C ALA A 67 4.12 -0.68 -16.58
N GLY A 68 4.21 0.32 -15.71
CA GLY A 68 4.40 1.71 -16.12
C GLY A 68 3.18 2.33 -16.79
N LEU A 69 1.99 1.74 -16.59
CA LEU A 69 0.74 2.20 -17.17
C LEU A 69 -0.03 3.00 -16.13
N TRP A 70 -0.58 4.15 -16.53
CA TRP A 70 -1.50 4.94 -15.69
C TRP A 70 -0.87 5.22 -14.30
N THR A 71 0.42 5.54 -14.29
CA THR A 71 1.26 5.60 -13.09
C THR A 71 0.73 6.58 -12.05
N ALA A 72 0.35 7.79 -12.48
CA ALA A 72 -0.20 8.81 -11.58
C ALA A 72 -1.51 8.38 -10.90
N PRO A 73 -2.58 7.97 -11.61
CA PRO A 73 -3.81 7.53 -10.95
C PRO A 73 -3.63 6.22 -10.17
N ALA A 74 -2.77 5.29 -10.61
CA ALA A 74 -2.46 4.08 -9.85
C ALA A 74 -1.77 4.41 -8.51
N ALA A 75 -0.75 5.27 -8.52
CA ALA A 75 -0.08 5.76 -7.32
C ALA A 75 -1.04 6.50 -6.38
N ALA A 76 -1.91 7.37 -6.92
CA ALA A 76 -2.93 8.06 -6.12
C ALA A 76 -3.92 7.08 -5.45
N GLY A 77 -4.34 6.03 -6.17
CA GLY A 77 -5.16 4.97 -5.62
C GLY A 77 -4.47 4.23 -4.46
N LEU A 78 -3.18 3.93 -4.59
CA LEU A 78 -2.41 3.31 -3.51
C LEU A 78 -2.19 4.24 -2.31
N ILE A 79 -2.05 5.55 -2.52
CA ILE A 79 -2.03 6.54 -1.43
C ILE A 79 -3.37 6.53 -0.68
N LEU A 80 -4.49 6.53 -1.40
CA LEU A 80 -5.82 6.46 -0.78
C LEU A 80 -5.98 5.16 0.04
N PHE A 81 -5.52 4.03 -0.50
CA PHE A 81 -5.47 2.77 0.24
C PHE A 81 -4.68 2.92 1.54
N LEU A 82 -3.49 3.53 1.48
CA LEU A 82 -2.65 3.74 2.65
C LEU A 82 -3.34 4.62 3.69
N ILE A 83 -4.00 5.71 3.29
CA ILE A 83 -4.73 6.60 4.21
C ILE A 83 -5.81 5.86 4.98
N VAL A 84 -6.50 4.92 4.34
CA VAL A 84 -7.58 4.13 4.97
C VAL A 84 -7.02 2.96 5.79
N ALA A 85 -6.07 2.20 5.24
CA ALA A 85 -5.55 0.98 5.86
C ALA A 85 -4.63 1.28 7.07
N THR A 86 -3.87 2.37 7.02
CA THR A 86 -2.90 2.72 8.07
C THR A 86 -3.55 2.91 9.45
N PRO A 87 -4.57 3.77 9.64
CA PRO A 87 -5.22 3.88 10.95
C PRO A 87 -5.94 2.60 11.37
N MET A 88 -6.38 1.77 10.42
CA MET A 88 -7.04 0.50 10.71
C MET A 88 -6.07 -0.56 11.29
N PHE A 89 -4.87 -0.68 10.72
CA PHE A 89 -3.91 -1.74 11.09
C PHE A 89 -2.71 -1.26 11.91
N HIS A 90 -2.44 0.05 11.94
CA HIS A 90 -1.30 0.66 12.62
C HIS A 90 -1.72 1.76 13.61
N ASN A 91 -2.87 1.61 14.27
CA ASN A 91 -3.30 2.45 15.40
C ASN A 91 -2.44 2.25 16.65
N PHE A 92 -1.21 2.74 16.61
CA PHE A 92 -0.27 2.65 17.73
C PHE A 92 -0.76 3.39 18.99
N TRP A 93 -1.74 4.28 18.90
CA TRP A 93 -2.28 5.02 20.05
C TRP A 93 -3.06 4.14 21.03
N ASP A 94 -3.58 2.98 20.58
CA ASP A 94 -4.34 2.04 21.43
C ASP A 94 -3.50 0.85 21.93
N HIS A 95 -2.19 0.87 21.73
CA HIS A 95 -1.30 -0.27 22.02
C HIS A 95 -0.12 0.16 22.87
N GLN A 96 0.51 -0.80 23.56
CA GLN A 96 1.68 -0.59 24.42
C GLN A 96 2.78 -1.63 24.15
N GLY A 97 3.99 -1.36 24.64
CA GLY A 97 5.11 -2.29 24.56
C GLY A 97 5.53 -2.64 23.12
N PRO A 98 5.99 -3.88 22.86
CA PRO A 98 6.48 -4.30 21.55
C PRO A 98 5.47 -4.15 20.41
N ASP A 99 4.18 -4.38 20.67
CA ASP A 99 3.13 -4.24 19.64
C ASP A 99 2.97 -2.78 19.18
N ARG A 100 3.05 -1.83 20.13
CA ARG A 100 3.05 -0.40 19.80
C ARG A 100 4.20 -0.03 18.87
N ALA A 101 5.41 -0.53 19.16
CA ALA A 101 6.59 -0.26 18.34
C ALA A 101 6.43 -0.82 16.92
N ALA A 102 5.91 -2.04 16.77
CA ALA A 102 5.63 -2.63 15.46
C ALA A 102 4.61 -1.80 14.65
N ARG A 103 3.58 -1.25 15.30
CA ARG A 103 2.60 -0.38 14.65
C ARG A 103 3.16 0.97 14.25
N ILE A 104 4.02 1.58 15.07
CA ILE A 104 4.73 2.81 14.70
C ILE A 104 5.56 2.58 13.44
N ASN A 105 6.31 1.47 13.38
CA ASN A 105 7.10 1.12 12.20
C ASN A 105 6.23 0.94 10.95
N GLY A 106 5.08 0.27 11.07
CA GLY A 106 4.12 0.16 9.97
C GLY A 106 3.54 1.51 9.53
N PHE A 107 3.19 2.37 10.48
CA PHE A 107 2.72 3.74 10.20
C PHE A 107 3.76 4.55 9.43
N VAL A 108 4.99 4.62 9.93
CA VAL A 108 6.09 5.37 9.30
C VAL A 108 6.45 4.77 7.94
N GLY A 109 6.44 3.44 7.82
CA GLY A 109 6.64 2.75 6.54
C GLY A 109 5.60 3.15 5.50
N ASN A 110 4.33 3.24 5.89
CA ASN A 110 3.27 3.69 4.98
C ASN A 110 3.39 5.18 4.61
N VAL A 111 3.85 6.04 5.53
CA VAL A 111 4.15 7.44 5.21
C VAL A 111 5.28 7.53 4.17
N ALA A 112 6.34 6.74 4.33
CA ALA A 112 7.44 6.70 3.36
C ALA A 112 6.99 6.18 1.99
N LEU A 113 6.14 5.13 1.95
CA LEU A 113 5.54 4.62 0.72
C LEU A 113 4.69 5.69 0.02
N ALA A 114 3.88 6.44 0.77
CA ALA A 114 3.09 7.53 0.22
C ALA A 114 3.97 8.61 -0.42
N GLY A 115 5.09 8.97 0.22
CA GLY A 115 6.09 9.88 -0.37
C GLY A 115 6.69 9.34 -1.67
N GLY A 116 7.02 8.05 -1.73
CA GLY A 116 7.48 7.39 -2.96
C GLY A 116 6.44 7.44 -4.09
N PHE A 117 5.16 7.24 -3.76
CA PHE A 117 4.07 7.38 -4.73
C PHE A 117 3.89 8.82 -5.21
N MET A 118 4.01 9.82 -4.32
CA MET A 118 3.96 11.24 -4.71
C MET A 118 5.10 11.60 -5.68
N ALA A 119 6.31 11.07 -5.46
CA ALA A 119 7.41 11.26 -6.39
C ALA A 119 7.12 10.65 -7.78
N LEU A 120 6.51 9.46 -7.84
CA LEU A 120 6.10 8.85 -9.10
C LEU A 120 4.97 9.64 -9.79
N ILE A 121 4.05 10.24 -9.04
CA ILE A 121 3.03 11.14 -9.60
C ILE A 121 3.69 12.37 -10.21
N ALA A 122 4.60 13.02 -9.48
CA ALA A 122 5.30 14.22 -9.95
C ALA A 122 6.14 13.95 -11.21
N GLN A 123 6.75 12.77 -11.32
CA GLN A 123 7.51 12.38 -12.51
C GLN A 123 6.62 12.04 -13.72
N ALA A 124 5.38 11.61 -13.49
CA ALA A 124 4.44 11.21 -14.54
C ALA A 124 3.64 12.39 -15.13
N ALA A 125 3.72 13.55 -14.49
CA ALA A 125 3.18 14.82 -14.98
C ALA A 125 4.13 15.49 -15.97
#